data_AF-A0A380PTI4-F1
#
_entry.id   AF-A0A380PTI4-F1
#
_cell.length_a   1.000
_cell.length_b   1.000
_cell.length_c   1.000
_cell.angle_alpha   90.00
_cell.angle_beta   90.00
_cell.angle_gamma   90.00
#
_symmetry.space_group_name_H-M   'P 1'
#
loop_
_entity.id
_entity.type
_entity.pdbx_description
1 polymer ?
#
loop_
_entity_poly.entity_id
_entity_poly.type
_entity_poly.pdbx_seq_one_letter_code
_entity_poly.pdbx_strand_id
1 'polypeptide(L)'
;MGPISNAPSFAITDISQLNNISSEKHNKSEILENRKHAIDHIINSISHALSPQFEPGDTVGRLDDKKVIQLNSIELENGEKQYYVKANMEKSQIHNLMNNSSKPWKISDLDTDSSQIDKVVFIFGPDISYDTILSSRRLFTYDTRVENEVHYISCGGGVCFDLGKERLSSDIINNKAHLLNNIILDPEKKSNLIMQLQNCTSNNLNCSNEQAVKICEKFPNFFHSTAIITKAMQVNAHKLANELQKNH
;
A
#
# COMPACT_ATOMS: atom_id res chain seq x y z
N MET A 1 -46.69 40.97 27.58
CA MET A 1 -45.93 41.36 26.38
C MET A 1 -44.45 41.25 26.72
N GLY A 2 -43.67 40.54 25.89
CA GLY A 2 -42.26 40.16 26.13
C GLY A 2 -41.24 41.29 25.94
N PRO A 3 -39.95 41.01 25.65
CA PRO A 3 -39.42 39.80 25.02
C PRO A 3 -38.41 39.00 25.86
N ILE A 4 -38.33 37.71 25.49
CA ILE A 4 -37.38 36.69 25.93
C ILE A 4 -36.12 36.81 25.07
N SER A 5 -34.95 36.89 25.69
CA SER A 5 -33.66 36.81 24.98
C SER A 5 -33.07 35.42 25.13
N ASN A 6 -33.23 34.60 24.09
CA ASN A 6 -32.51 33.34 23.93
C ASN A 6 -31.11 33.64 23.35
N ALA A 7 -30.08 33.53 24.18
CA ALA A 7 -28.72 33.31 23.70
C ALA A 7 -28.33 31.88 24.09
N PRO A 8 -28.13 30.95 23.14
CA PRO A 8 -27.63 29.62 23.47
C PRO A 8 -26.16 29.75 23.91
N SER A 9 -25.86 29.29 25.12
CA SER A 9 -24.49 29.10 25.57
C SER A 9 -23.86 27.98 24.74
N PHE A 10 -22.82 28.30 23.98
CA PHE A 10 -21.96 27.29 23.38
C PHE A 10 -21.20 26.58 24.52
N ALA A 11 -21.80 25.50 25.03
CA ALA A 11 -21.08 24.51 25.81
C ALA A 11 -20.19 23.75 24.83
N ILE A 12 -18.88 24.05 24.88
CA ILE A 12 -17.85 23.21 24.28
C ILE A 12 -17.84 21.93 25.11
N THR A 13 -18.50 20.89 24.63
CA THR A 13 -18.36 19.54 25.18
C THR A 13 -17.01 19.02 24.74
N ASP A 14 -16.02 19.12 25.63
CA ASP A 14 -14.79 18.32 25.58
C ASP A 14 -15.19 16.84 25.57
N ILE A 15 -15.13 16.21 24.39
CA ILE A 15 -15.23 14.76 24.25
C ILE A 15 -13.84 14.21 24.59
N SER A 16 -13.48 14.31 25.86
CA SER A 16 -12.32 13.64 26.43
C SER A 16 -12.71 13.07 27.78
N GLN A 17 -13.45 11.96 27.79
CA GLN A 17 -13.38 10.89 28.80
C GLN A 17 -14.51 9.87 28.59
N LEU A 18 -14.20 8.61 28.95
CA LEU A 18 -14.92 7.33 28.77
C LEU A 18 -14.57 6.65 27.42
N ASN A 19 -13.58 5.77 27.37
CA ASN A 19 -13.50 4.56 28.19
C ASN A 19 -12.13 4.32 28.83
N ASN A 20 -12.11 4.38 30.15
CA ASN A 20 -11.11 3.72 30.98
C ASN A 20 -11.56 2.27 31.16
N ILE A 21 -10.99 1.33 30.39
CA ILE A 21 -10.91 -0.07 30.82
C ILE A 21 -9.45 -0.28 31.23
N SER A 22 -9.23 -0.15 32.54
CA SER A 22 -8.02 -0.61 33.20
C SER A 22 -7.98 -2.13 33.18
N SER A 23 -7.05 -2.70 32.45
CA SER A 23 -6.33 -3.89 32.90
C SER A 23 -4.92 -3.85 32.35
N GLU A 24 -3.96 -3.95 33.26
CA GLU A 24 -2.54 -4.07 33.00
C GLU A 24 -2.27 -5.15 31.95
N LYS A 25 -1.92 -4.73 30.74
CA LYS A 25 -0.99 -5.47 29.92
C LYS A 25 0.10 -4.48 29.54
N HIS A 26 1.28 -4.67 30.14
CA HIS A 26 2.52 -4.38 29.45
C HIS A 26 2.53 -5.21 28.16
N ASN A 27 1.79 -4.78 27.14
CA ASN A 27 2.15 -5.11 25.78
C ASN A 27 3.44 -4.33 25.58
N LYS A 28 4.58 -5.01 25.75
CA LYS A 28 5.74 -4.67 24.93
C LYS A 28 5.16 -4.57 23.52
N SER A 29 5.01 -3.35 23.01
CA SER A 29 4.84 -3.16 21.58
C SER A 29 5.98 -3.96 21.00
N GLU A 30 5.68 -5.08 20.35
CA GLU A 30 6.68 -5.89 19.71
C GLU A 30 7.38 -4.93 18.75
N ILE A 31 8.63 -4.59 19.04
CA ILE A 31 9.35 -3.66 18.17
C ILE A 31 9.73 -4.51 16.96
N LEU A 32 9.10 -4.22 15.83
CA LEU A 32 9.28 -5.04 14.64
C LEU A 32 10.49 -4.51 13.87
N GLU A 33 11.47 -5.39 13.68
CA GLU A 33 12.78 -5.07 13.11
C GLU A 33 12.68 -4.42 11.73
N ASN A 34 11.68 -4.83 10.94
CA ASN A 34 11.50 -4.36 9.58
C ASN A 34 10.04 -4.41 9.15
N ARG A 35 9.79 -3.81 7.99
CA ARG A 35 8.46 -3.72 7.41
C ARG A 35 7.82 -5.07 7.07
N LYS A 36 8.63 -6.06 6.72
CA LYS A 36 8.15 -7.42 6.46
C LYS A 36 7.58 -8.03 7.72
N HIS A 37 8.28 -7.92 8.84
CA HIS A 37 7.76 -8.35 10.12
C HIS A 37 6.49 -7.58 10.52
N ALA A 38 6.41 -6.27 10.23
CA ALA A 38 5.18 -5.51 10.47
C ALA A 38 3.99 -5.96 9.63
N ILE A 39 4.19 -6.22 8.35
CA ILE A 39 3.12 -6.70 7.47
C ILE A 39 2.68 -8.13 7.86
N ASP A 40 3.63 -9.01 8.15
CA ASP A 40 3.33 -10.36 8.65
C ASP A 40 2.58 -10.31 9.98
N HIS A 41 2.95 -9.39 10.88
CA HIS A 41 2.24 -9.16 12.14
C HIS A 41 0.80 -8.64 11.90
N ILE A 42 0.58 -7.71 10.97
CA ILE A 42 -0.76 -7.25 10.58
C ILE A 42 -1.60 -8.41 10.06
N ILE A 43 -1.05 -9.22 9.15
CA ILE A 43 -1.74 -10.38 8.59
C ILE A 43 -2.09 -11.39 9.69
N ASN A 44 -1.12 -11.78 10.52
CA ASN A 44 -1.34 -12.77 11.57
C ASN A 44 -2.35 -12.28 12.61
N SER A 45 -2.22 -11.04 13.08
CA SER A 45 -3.13 -10.47 14.09
C SER A 45 -4.58 -10.33 13.62
N ILE A 46 -4.81 -10.05 12.33
CA ILE A 46 -6.15 -9.86 11.76
C ILE A 46 -6.75 -11.17 11.24
N SER A 47 -5.92 -12.08 10.73
CA SER A 47 -6.37 -13.36 10.14
C SER A 47 -7.11 -14.28 11.10
N HIS A 48 -7.03 -14.04 12.42
CA HIS A 48 -7.77 -14.80 13.42
C HIS A 48 -9.14 -14.19 13.79
N ALA A 49 -9.59 -13.15 13.09
CA ALA A 49 -10.93 -12.58 13.30
C ALA A 49 -12.02 -13.58 12.84
N LEU A 50 -12.68 -14.21 13.82
CA LEU A 50 -13.73 -15.22 13.62
C LEU A 50 -15.07 -14.65 13.12
N SER A 51 -15.23 -13.33 13.14
CA SER A 51 -16.43 -12.67 12.62
C SER A 51 -16.47 -12.70 11.09
N PRO A 52 -17.65 -12.85 10.47
CA PRO A 52 -17.78 -12.79 9.00
C PRO A 52 -17.28 -11.47 8.42
N GLN A 53 -17.50 -10.37 9.14
CA GLN A 53 -17.11 -9.01 8.78
C GLN A 53 -16.33 -8.33 9.91
N PHE A 54 -15.60 -7.26 9.61
CA PHE A 54 -15.05 -6.40 10.65
C PHE A 54 -16.15 -5.59 11.33
N GLU A 55 -15.99 -5.34 12.64
CA GLU A 55 -16.89 -4.46 13.37
C GLU A 55 -16.88 -3.05 12.76
N PRO A 56 -18.04 -2.38 12.62
CA PRO A 56 -18.11 -1.08 11.96
C PRO A 56 -17.12 -0.04 12.51
N GLY A 57 -16.89 -0.04 13.83
CA GLY A 57 -15.95 0.86 14.50
C GLY A 57 -14.47 0.61 14.18
N ASP A 58 -14.13 -0.57 13.67
CA ASP A 58 -12.76 -0.95 13.30
C ASP A 58 -12.48 -0.72 11.81
N THR A 59 -13.49 -0.35 11.04
CA THR A 59 -13.39 -0.13 9.59
C THR A 59 -13.36 1.35 9.24
N VAL A 60 -12.86 1.67 8.05
CA VAL A 60 -13.05 3.01 7.46
C VAL A 60 -14.53 3.36 7.26
N GLY A 61 -15.37 2.33 7.15
CA GLY A 61 -16.81 2.42 6.91
C GLY A 61 -17.14 3.17 5.64
N ARG A 62 -18.42 3.51 5.50
CA ARG A 62 -18.88 4.33 4.37
C ARG A 62 -18.14 5.66 4.36
N LEU A 63 -17.54 5.98 3.22
CA LEU A 63 -16.68 7.15 3.10
C LEU A 63 -17.43 8.45 2.82
N ASP A 64 -18.65 8.43 2.27
CA ASP A 64 -19.50 9.61 2.00
C ASP A 64 -18.70 10.88 1.64
N ASP A 65 -18.81 11.95 2.44
CA ASP A 65 -18.10 13.23 2.27
C ASP A 65 -16.71 13.26 2.96
N LYS A 66 -16.24 12.14 3.56
CA LYS A 66 -14.94 12.10 4.23
C LYS A 66 -13.83 12.32 3.21
N LYS A 67 -13.16 13.46 3.33
CA LYS A 67 -11.99 13.82 2.52
C LYS A 67 -10.71 13.13 2.97
N VAL A 68 -10.66 12.68 4.24
CA VAL A 68 -9.47 12.15 4.90
C VAL A 68 -9.83 10.87 5.64
N ILE A 69 -8.96 9.87 5.52
CA ILE A 69 -9.05 8.58 6.20
C ILE A 69 -7.90 8.50 7.20
N GLN A 70 -8.23 8.15 8.45
CA GLN A 70 -7.24 7.87 9.50
C GLN A 70 -6.67 6.45 9.31
N LEU A 71 -5.37 6.30 9.45
CA LEU A 71 -4.66 5.05 9.26
C LEU A 71 -4.27 4.43 10.61
N ASN A 72 -4.40 3.11 10.72
CA ASN A 72 -3.73 2.37 11.78
C ASN A 72 -2.24 2.27 11.45
N SER A 73 -1.39 2.15 12.48
CA SER A 73 0.05 2.04 12.28
C SER A 73 0.71 1.05 13.22
N ILE A 74 1.84 0.50 12.79
CA ILE A 74 2.79 -0.23 13.61
C ILE A 74 4.15 0.44 13.48
N GLU A 75 4.78 0.77 14.61
CA GLU A 75 6.11 1.38 14.66
C GLU A 75 7.21 0.32 14.47
N LEU A 76 8.21 0.64 13.66
CA LEU A 76 9.38 -0.18 13.39
C LEU A 76 10.56 0.24 14.28
N GLU A 77 11.56 -0.63 14.42
CA GLU A 77 12.78 -0.33 15.20
C GLU A 77 13.50 0.95 14.78
N ASN A 78 13.43 1.31 13.51
CA ASN A 78 14.06 2.52 12.96
C ASN A 78 13.19 3.79 13.12
N GLY A 79 12.04 3.71 13.80
CA GLY A 79 11.09 4.81 13.98
C GLY A 79 10.17 5.08 12.79
N GLU A 80 10.30 4.34 11.69
CA GLU A 80 9.29 4.37 10.62
C GLU A 80 7.99 3.70 11.09
N LYS A 81 6.89 4.00 10.40
CA LYS A 81 5.60 3.37 10.64
C LYS A 81 5.12 2.61 9.41
N GLN A 82 4.55 1.42 9.62
CA GLN A 82 3.79 0.69 8.62
C GLN A 82 2.30 0.99 8.81
N TYR A 83 1.66 1.55 7.80
CA TYR A 83 0.25 1.95 7.86
C TYR A 83 -0.69 0.92 7.23
N TYR A 84 -1.89 0.80 7.78
CA TYR A 84 -2.96 -0.04 7.23
C TYR A 84 -4.35 0.45 7.65
N VAL A 85 -5.39 0.02 6.93
CA VAL A 85 -6.79 0.20 7.34
C VAL A 85 -7.61 -1.04 7.03
N LYS A 86 -8.66 -1.26 7.82
CA LYS A 86 -9.64 -2.33 7.58
C LYS A 86 -10.88 -1.75 6.90
N ALA A 87 -11.51 -2.56 6.05
CA ALA A 87 -12.77 -2.25 5.41
C ALA A 87 -13.58 -3.52 5.21
N ASN A 88 -14.91 -3.38 5.14
CA ASN A 88 -15.77 -4.39 4.54
C ASN A 88 -16.11 -3.91 3.13
N MET A 89 -16.09 -4.80 2.13
CA MET A 89 -16.23 -4.40 0.73
C MET A 89 -16.94 -5.46 -0.11
N GLU A 90 -17.59 -5.02 -1.19
CA GLU A 90 -18.24 -5.95 -2.13
C GLU A 90 -17.20 -6.80 -2.89
N LYS A 91 -17.49 -8.10 -3.04
CA LYS A 91 -16.63 -9.06 -3.76
C LYS A 91 -16.19 -8.61 -5.16
N SER A 92 -17.06 -7.92 -5.89
CA SER A 92 -16.77 -7.45 -7.25
C SER A 92 -15.67 -6.38 -7.26
N GLN A 93 -15.68 -5.47 -6.30
CA GLN A 93 -14.63 -4.45 -6.10
C GLN A 93 -13.31 -5.09 -5.69
N ILE A 94 -13.34 -6.08 -4.80
CA ILE A 94 -12.15 -6.85 -4.39
C ILE A 94 -11.54 -7.53 -5.61
N HIS A 95 -12.36 -8.20 -6.41
CA HIS A 95 -11.92 -8.88 -7.62
C HIS A 95 -11.26 -7.91 -8.60
N ASN A 96 -11.80 -6.70 -8.77
CA ASN A 96 -11.21 -5.66 -9.61
C ASN A 96 -9.81 -5.23 -9.13
N LEU A 97 -9.62 -5.09 -7.82
CA LEU A 97 -8.32 -4.74 -7.25
C LEU A 97 -7.31 -5.89 -7.34
N MET A 98 -7.76 -7.14 -7.11
CA MET A 98 -6.92 -8.34 -7.16
C MET A 98 -6.49 -8.74 -8.57
N ASN A 99 -7.31 -8.42 -9.58
CA ASN A 99 -6.94 -8.64 -10.98
C ASN A 99 -5.87 -7.67 -11.49
N ASN A 100 -5.21 -6.92 -10.58
CA ASN A 100 -3.96 -6.21 -10.81
C ASN A 100 -4.00 -5.30 -12.04
N SER A 101 -5.09 -4.54 -12.20
CA SER A 101 -5.13 -3.53 -13.23
C SER A 101 -4.07 -2.47 -12.94
N SER A 102 -3.32 -2.07 -13.96
CA SER A 102 -2.39 -0.92 -13.91
C SER A 102 -3.07 0.42 -13.67
N LYS A 103 -4.39 0.40 -13.45
CA LYS A 103 -5.20 1.60 -13.33
C LYS A 103 -5.12 2.10 -11.90
N PRO A 104 -4.84 3.40 -11.72
CA PRO A 104 -4.97 3.99 -10.41
C PRO A 104 -6.43 3.96 -9.97
N TRP A 105 -6.64 3.72 -8.69
CA TRP A 105 -7.95 3.74 -8.03
C TRP A 105 -7.91 4.69 -6.83
N LYS A 106 -9.05 4.97 -6.21
CA LYS A 106 -9.13 5.80 -4.99
C LYS A 106 -9.98 5.06 -3.98
N ILE A 107 -9.67 5.20 -2.69
CA ILE A 107 -10.48 4.55 -1.65
C ILE A 107 -11.93 5.10 -1.68
N SER A 108 -12.12 6.39 -2.00
CA SER A 108 -13.45 6.99 -2.16
C SER A 108 -14.33 6.35 -3.24
N ASP A 109 -13.70 5.68 -4.21
CA ASP A 109 -14.41 5.05 -5.33
C ASP A 109 -14.79 3.59 -5.00
N LEU A 110 -14.37 3.09 -3.83
CA LEU A 110 -14.64 1.74 -3.33
C LEU A 110 -15.85 1.76 -2.39
N ASP A 111 -16.83 0.91 -2.67
CA ASP A 111 -18.01 0.74 -1.80
C ASP A 111 -17.62 0.00 -0.51
N THR A 112 -17.19 0.79 0.48
CA THR A 112 -16.67 0.33 1.76
C THR A 112 -17.76 0.39 2.85
N ASP A 113 -18.94 -0.17 2.58
CA ASP A 113 -20.04 -0.19 3.56
C ASP A 113 -19.88 -1.32 4.60
N SER A 114 -20.28 -1.03 5.84
CA SER A 114 -20.44 -1.98 6.94
C SER A 114 -21.40 -3.14 6.67
N SER A 115 -22.31 -3.01 5.70
CA SER A 115 -23.21 -4.10 5.27
C SER A 115 -22.58 -5.09 4.29
N GLN A 116 -21.37 -4.81 3.81
CA GLN A 116 -20.63 -5.71 2.92
C GLN A 116 -20.02 -6.87 3.71
N ILE A 117 -19.86 -8.02 3.04
CA ILE A 117 -19.52 -9.27 3.72
C ILE A 117 -18.03 -9.63 3.69
N ASP A 118 -17.26 -9.13 2.71
CA ASP A 118 -15.87 -9.54 2.56
C ASP A 118 -14.91 -8.58 3.28
N LYS A 119 -14.03 -9.16 4.09
CA LYS A 119 -13.03 -8.45 4.89
C LYS A 119 -11.83 -8.06 4.03
N VAL A 120 -11.49 -6.77 4.03
CA VAL A 120 -10.34 -6.23 3.31
C VAL A 120 -9.44 -5.44 4.24
N VAL A 121 -8.12 -5.64 4.09
CA VAL A 121 -7.10 -4.84 4.76
C VAL A 121 -6.23 -4.19 3.69
N PHE A 122 -6.25 -2.86 3.63
CA PHE A 122 -5.34 -2.10 2.79
C PHE A 122 -4.05 -1.85 3.56
N ILE A 123 -2.92 -2.29 3.01
CA ILE A 123 -1.58 -2.11 3.59
C ILE A 123 -0.84 -1.10 2.72
N PHE A 124 -0.40 0.00 3.30
CA PHE A 124 0.18 1.11 2.53
C PHE A 124 1.69 0.98 2.37
N GLY A 125 2.19 1.30 1.18
CA GLY A 125 3.60 1.28 0.85
C GLY A 125 4.42 2.43 1.48
N PRO A 126 5.75 2.45 1.26
CA PRO A 126 6.68 3.43 1.84
C PRO A 126 6.38 4.88 1.51
N ASP A 127 5.68 5.12 0.40
CA ASP A 127 5.35 6.46 -0.07
C ASP A 127 4.19 7.10 0.71
N ILE A 128 3.62 6.37 1.67
CA ILE A 128 2.65 6.85 2.66
C ILE A 128 3.33 6.91 4.02
N SER A 129 3.66 8.12 4.47
CA SER A 129 4.36 8.37 5.73
C SER A 129 3.53 9.14 6.76
N TYR A 130 2.25 9.36 6.49
CA TYR A 130 1.36 10.15 7.33
C TYR A 130 0.31 9.26 7.97
N ASP A 131 -0.11 9.59 9.20
CA ASP A 131 -1.20 8.90 9.90
C ASP A 131 -2.57 9.08 9.20
N THR A 132 -2.62 9.86 8.11
CA THR A 132 -3.82 10.08 7.30
C THR A 132 -3.56 9.98 5.81
N ILE A 133 -4.60 9.65 5.05
CA ILE A 133 -4.59 9.69 3.59
C ILE A 133 -5.85 10.39 3.07
N LEU A 134 -5.71 11.16 1.99
CA LEU A 134 -6.88 11.69 1.28
C LEU A 134 -7.65 10.54 0.65
N SER A 135 -8.97 10.49 0.86
CA SER A 135 -9.82 9.44 0.26
C SER A 135 -9.78 9.47 -1.27
N SER A 136 -9.49 10.65 -1.85
CA SER A 136 -9.34 10.86 -3.29
C SER A 136 -7.91 10.64 -3.82
N ARG A 137 -6.94 10.24 -2.98
CA ARG A 137 -5.57 9.97 -3.43
C ARG A 137 -5.60 8.79 -4.40
N ARG A 138 -4.91 8.95 -5.53
CA ARG A 138 -4.72 7.87 -6.50
C ARG A 138 -3.74 6.85 -5.93
N LEU A 139 -4.16 5.60 -5.91
CA LEU A 139 -3.44 4.44 -5.41
C LEU A 139 -3.30 3.39 -6.49
N PHE A 140 -2.22 2.63 -6.42
CA PHE A 140 -1.96 1.46 -7.26
C PHE A 140 -1.84 0.25 -6.35
N THR A 141 -2.36 -0.89 -6.81
CA THR A 141 -2.19 -2.17 -6.14
C THR A 141 -0.82 -2.74 -6.51
N TYR A 142 0.03 -2.99 -5.51
CA TYR A 142 1.33 -3.62 -5.71
C TYR A 142 1.24 -5.14 -5.62
N ASP A 143 0.50 -5.62 -4.63
CA ASP A 143 0.33 -7.04 -4.37
C ASP A 143 -0.99 -7.33 -3.65
N THR A 144 -1.46 -8.57 -3.75
CA THR A 144 -2.67 -9.03 -3.08
C THR A 144 -2.50 -10.45 -2.56
N ARG A 145 -3.03 -10.70 -1.36
CA ARG A 145 -2.99 -12.00 -0.70
C ARG A 145 -4.34 -12.29 -0.04
N VAL A 146 -4.69 -13.56 0.12
CA VAL A 146 -5.87 -13.98 0.89
C VAL A 146 -5.40 -14.92 1.99
N GLU A 147 -5.75 -14.62 3.24
CA GLU A 147 -5.47 -15.47 4.40
C GLU A 147 -6.70 -15.50 5.31
N ASN A 148 -7.17 -16.70 5.66
CA ASN A 148 -8.36 -16.91 6.50
C ASN A 148 -9.56 -16.02 6.10
N GLU A 149 -9.89 -16.03 4.80
CA GLU A 149 -11.01 -15.28 4.23
C GLU A 149 -10.88 -13.73 4.34
N VAL A 150 -9.69 -13.22 4.68
CA VAL A 150 -9.37 -11.79 4.66
C VAL A 150 -8.52 -11.48 3.43
N HIS A 151 -8.91 -10.46 2.67
CA HIS A 151 -8.19 -9.96 1.51
C HIS A 151 -7.22 -8.86 1.92
N TYR A 152 -5.92 -9.09 1.74
CA TYR A 152 -4.86 -8.12 2.00
C TYR A 152 -4.43 -7.48 0.69
N ILE A 153 -4.49 -6.15 0.60
CA ILE A 153 -4.18 -5.37 -0.59
C ILE A 153 -3.04 -4.41 -0.27
N SER A 154 -1.84 -4.74 -0.74
CA SER A 154 -0.68 -3.87 -0.65
C SER A 154 -0.80 -2.77 -1.71
N CYS A 155 -0.77 -1.49 -1.31
CA CYS A 155 -1.03 -0.38 -2.22
C CYS A 155 -0.24 0.89 -1.86
N GLY A 156 -0.14 1.84 -2.79
CA GLY A 156 0.52 3.13 -2.56
C GLY A 156 0.32 4.09 -3.73
N GLY A 157 0.92 5.27 -3.68
CA GLY A 157 0.79 6.35 -4.67
C GLY A 157 1.36 6.04 -6.06
N GLY A 158 1.92 4.85 -6.26
CA GLY A 158 2.54 4.41 -7.50
C GLY A 158 3.99 4.87 -7.55
N VAL A 159 4.90 3.92 -7.73
CA VAL A 159 6.32 4.21 -7.92
C VAL A 159 6.67 3.95 -9.38
N CYS A 160 5.98 4.65 -10.29
CA CYS A 160 6.14 4.41 -11.71
C CYS A 160 7.43 5.07 -12.23
N PHE A 161 8.32 4.26 -12.77
CA PHE A 161 9.64 4.64 -13.21
C PHE A 161 9.71 4.71 -14.73
N ASP A 162 10.26 5.80 -15.23
CA ASP A 162 10.73 5.85 -16.61
C ASP A 162 12.16 5.28 -16.67
N LEU A 163 12.31 4.08 -17.21
CA LEU A 163 13.63 3.51 -17.46
C LEU A 163 14.25 4.05 -18.75
N GLY A 164 13.44 4.58 -19.68
CA GLY A 164 13.82 4.79 -21.07
C GLY A 164 14.29 6.19 -21.45
N LYS A 165 13.87 7.24 -20.74
CA LYS A 165 14.15 8.64 -21.11
C LYS A 165 15.62 9.04 -21.05
N GLU A 166 16.31 8.70 -19.97
CA GLU A 166 17.69 9.11 -19.74
C GLU A 166 18.42 8.18 -18.77
N ARG A 167 19.76 8.24 -18.75
CA ARG A 167 20.54 7.48 -17.78
C ARG A 167 20.33 8.07 -16.40
N LEU A 168 19.83 7.26 -15.47
CA LEU A 168 19.60 7.66 -14.10
C LEU A 168 20.91 7.67 -13.32
N SER A 169 21.04 8.65 -12.42
CA SER A 169 22.13 8.70 -11.45
C SER A 169 22.05 7.53 -10.47
N SER A 170 23.17 7.21 -9.83
CA SER A 170 23.20 6.15 -8.81
C SER A 170 22.27 6.46 -7.64
N ASP A 171 22.17 7.73 -7.21
CA ASP A 171 21.27 8.12 -6.12
C ASP A 171 19.80 7.84 -6.47
N ILE A 172 19.39 8.14 -7.71
CA ILE A 172 18.05 7.83 -8.18
C ILE A 172 17.86 6.31 -8.19
N ILE A 173 18.79 5.53 -8.74
CA ILE A 173 18.67 4.07 -8.75
C ILE A 173 18.59 3.50 -7.32
N ASN A 174 19.42 3.98 -6.40
CA ASN A 174 19.46 3.52 -5.01
C ASN A 174 18.15 3.83 -4.30
N ASN A 175 17.63 5.05 -4.44
CA ASN A 175 16.34 5.42 -3.86
C ASN A 175 15.21 4.55 -4.43
N LYS A 176 15.23 4.28 -5.75
CA LYS A 176 14.25 3.40 -6.39
C LYS A 176 14.34 1.95 -5.89
N ALA A 177 15.55 1.41 -5.78
CA ALA A 177 15.78 0.09 -5.23
C ALA A 177 15.31 0.00 -3.76
N HIS A 178 15.58 1.03 -2.97
CA HIS A 178 15.08 1.14 -1.60
C HIS A 178 13.55 1.13 -1.54
N LEU A 179 12.86 1.94 -2.36
CA LEU A 179 11.40 1.95 -2.45
C LEU A 179 10.83 0.60 -2.85
N LEU A 180 11.38 -0.04 -3.89
CA LEU A 180 10.94 -1.36 -4.36
C LEU A 180 11.22 -2.48 -3.36
N ASN A 181 12.32 -2.42 -2.61
CA ASN A 181 12.61 -3.39 -1.55
C ASN A 181 11.66 -3.21 -0.35
N ASN A 182 11.23 -1.98 -0.10
CA ASN A 182 10.29 -1.65 0.97
C ASN A 182 8.82 -1.82 0.55
N ILE A 183 8.55 -2.03 -0.74
CA ILE A 183 7.27 -2.56 -1.22
C ILE A 183 7.37 -4.08 -1.12
N ILE A 184 6.58 -4.68 -0.24
CA ILE A 184 6.55 -6.13 -0.10
C ILE A 184 5.78 -6.71 -1.28
N LEU A 185 6.55 -7.23 -2.22
CA LEU A 185 6.09 -8.15 -3.23
C LEU A 185 6.23 -9.56 -2.69
N ASP A 186 5.30 -10.43 -3.06
CA ASP A 186 5.49 -11.88 -3.02
C ASP A 186 6.91 -12.27 -3.51
N PRO A 187 7.64 -13.17 -2.82
CA PRO A 187 9.00 -13.53 -3.19
C PRO A 187 9.18 -13.98 -4.64
N GLU A 188 8.18 -14.66 -5.22
CA GLU A 188 8.21 -15.05 -6.64
C GLU A 188 8.04 -13.82 -7.54
N LYS A 189 7.17 -12.88 -7.17
CA LYS A 189 7.04 -11.59 -7.87
C LYS A 189 8.32 -10.77 -7.81
N LYS A 190 8.99 -10.68 -6.66
CA LYS A 190 10.28 -9.98 -6.51
C LYS A 190 11.38 -10.67 -7.33
N SER A 191 11.45 -11.99 -7.28
CA SER A 191 12.39 -12.78 -8.08
C SER A 191 12.14 -12.60 -9.58
N ASN A 192 10.87 -12.64 -10.01
CA ASN A 192 10.48 -12.39 -11.40
C ASN A 192 10.80 -10.95 -11.82
N LEU A 193 10.63 -9.94 -10.95
CA LEU A 193 11.03 -8.55 -11.23
C LEU A 193 12.53 -8.46 -11.51
N ILE A 194 13.35 -9.01 -10.60
CA ILE A 194 14.82 -9.04 -10.77
C ILE A 194 15.19 -9.78 -12.05
N MET A 195 14.58 -10.93 -12.32
CA MET A 195 14.82 -11.69 -13.55
C MET A 195 14.43 -10.90 -14.81
N GLN A 196 13.27 -10.22 -14.85
CA GLN A 196 12.89 -9.40 -16.00
C GLN A 196 13.86 -8.22 -16.20
N LEU A 197 14.29 -7.56 -15.10
CA LEU A 197 15.31 -6.51 -15.15
C LEU A 197 16.63 -7.08 -15.65
N GLN A 198 17.08 -8.24 -15.18
CA GLN A 198 18.31 -8.89 -15.61
C GLN A 198 18.28 -9.28 -17.09
N ASN A 199 17.16 -9.82 -17.56
CA ASN A 199 16.96 -10.13 -18.98
C ASN A 199 17.10 -8.89 -19.87
N CYS A 200 16.85 -7.70 -19.33
CA CYS A 200 17.09 -6.45 -20.03
C CYS A 200 18.58 -6.03 -20.08
N THR A 201 19.51 -6.78 -19.45
CA THR A 201 20.82 -6.25 -19.04
C THR A 201 22.02 -7.17 -19.20
N SER A 202 21.93 -8.48 -18.91
CA SER A 202 23.13 -9.19 -18.45
C SER A 202 23.88 -10.00 -19.49
N ASN A 203 23.28 -10.44 -20.60
CA ASN A 203 24.02 -11.17 -21.67
C ASN A 203 23.32 -11.17 -23.04
N ASN A 204 22.26 -10.37 -23.22
CA ASN A 204 21.56 -10.28 -24.49
C ASN A 204 21.99 -8.98 -25.18
N LEU A 205 22.84 -9.10 -26.22
CA LEU A 205 23.25 -7.97 -27.07
C LEU A 205 22.05 -7.21 -27.66
N ASN A 206 20.88 -7.84 -27.67
CA ASN A 206 19.58 -7.25 -27.93
C ASN A 206 18.63 -7.59 -26.79
N CYS A 207 18.54 -6.77 -25.74
CA CYS A 207 17.26 -6.74 -25.04
C CYS A 207 16.25 -6.29 -26.10
N SER A 208 15.29 -7.16 -26.42
CA SER A 208 14.36 -6.87 -27.51
C SER A 208 13.31 -5.86 -27.03
N ASN A 209 12.67 -5.17 -27.98
CA ASN A 209 11.48 -4.38 -27.67
C ASN A 209 10.41 -5.24 -26.96
N GLU A 210 10.32 -6.53 -27.29
CA GLU A 210 9.43 -7.48 -26.61
C GLU A 210 9.77 -7.65 -25.12
N GLN A 211 11.04 -7.73 -24.75
CA GLN A 211 11.45 -7.81 -23.34
C GLN A 211 11.18 -6.52 -22.57
N ALA A 212 11.40 -5.37 -23.22
CA ALA A 212 11.05 -4.05 -22.67
C ALA A 212 9.54 -3.89 -22.46
N VAL A 213 8.72 -4.36 -23.41
CA VAL A 213 7.27 -4.40 -23.28
C VAL A 213 6.86 -5.34 -22.15
N LYS A 214 7.45 -6.54 -22.08
CA LYS A 214 7.11 -7.57 -21.08
C LYS A 214 7.37 -7.12 -19.64
N ILE A 215 8.44 -6.38 -19.37
CA ILE A 215 8.67 -5.84 -18.01
C ILE A 215 7.60 -4.81 -17.63
N CYS A 216 7.22 -3.93 -18.56
CA CYS A 216 6.17 -2.94 -18.35
C CYS A 216 4.78 -3.58 -18.22
N GLU A 217 4.49 -4.63 -18.98
CA GLU A 217 3.22 -5.38 -18.89
C GLU A 217 3.10 -6.16 -17.59
N LYS A 218 4.20 -6.78 -17.13
CA LYS A 218 4.21 -7.56 -15.88
C LYS A 218 4.27 -6.70 -14.62
N PHE A 219 4.88 -5.52 -14.71
CA PHE A 219 5.06 -4.60 -13.59
C PHE A 219 4.61 -3.17 -13.95
N PRO A 220 3.35 -2.99 -14.36
CA PRO A 220 2.88 -1.73 -14.92
C PRO A 220 2.76 -0.62 -13.87
N ASN A 221 2.75 -0.99 -12.59
CA ASN A 221 2.73 -0.04 -11.47
C ASN A 221 4.14 0.46 -11.10
N PHE A 222 5.18 -0.17 -11.65
CA PHE A 222 6.58 0.19 -11.43
C PHE A 222 7.26 0.78 -12.65
N PHE A 223 6.79 0.52 -13.87
CA PHE A 223 7.45 1.00 -15.08
C PHE A 223 6.46 1.59 -16.08
N HIS A 224 6.83 2.72 -16.68
CA HIS A 224 6.08 3.26 -17.80
C HIS A 224 6.16 2.32 -19.00
N SER A 225 5.03 2.12 -19.68
CA SER A 225 5.01 1.38 -20.94
C SER A 225 5.93 2.05 -21.96
N THR A 226 6.81 1.24 -22.56
CA THR A 226 7.61 1.63 -23.71
C THR A 226 7.61 0.52 -24.74
N ALA A 227 7.33 0.87 -25.99
CA ALA A 227 7.43 -0.04 -27.13
C ALA A 227 8.85 -0.11 -27.70
N ILE A 228 9.75 0.78 -27.25
CA ILE A 228 11.09 0.94 -27.79
C ILE A 228 12.10 0.81 -26.66
N ILE A 229 13.07 -0.08 -26.87
CA ILE A 229 14.21 -0.15 -25.99
C ILE A 229 15.20 0.98 -26.25
N THR A 230 15.73 1.55 -25.18
CA THR A 230 16.81 2.53 -25.24
C THR A 230 18.05 2.03 -24.51
N LYS A 231 19.23 2.52 -24.90
CA LYS A 231 20.48 2.27 -24.15
C LYS A 231 20.36 2.72 -22.68
N ALA A 232 19.58 3.76 -22.41
CA ALA A 232 19.29 4.21 -21.05
C ALA A 232 18.52 3.14 -20.28
N MET A 233 17.47 2.55 -20.87
CA MET A 233 16.70 1.46 -20.26
C MET A 233 17.57 0.27 -19.87
N GLN A 234 18.46 -0.17 -20.77
CA GLN A 234 19.37 -1.28 -20.49
C GLN A 234 20.31 -0.95 -19.32
N VAL A 235 20.92 0.25 -19.31
CA VAL A 235 21.81 0.66 -18.21
C VAL A 235 21.05 0.80 -16.89
N ASN A 236 19.87 1.42 -16.91
CA ASN A 236 19.07 1.66 -15.72
C ASN A 236 18.52 0.36 -15.13
N ALA A 237 18.01 -0.54 -15.97
CA ALA A 237 17.56 -1.86 -15.56
C ALA A 237 18.70 -2.66 -14.92
N HIS A 238 19.93 -2.52 -15.43
CA HIS A 238 21.09 -3.27 -14.93
C HIS A 238 21.46 -2.83 -13.54
N LYS A 239 21.60 -1.52 -13.37
CA LYS A 239 21.90 -0.93 -12.06
C LYS A 239 20.78 -1.26 -11.07
N LEU A 240 19.51 -1.15 -11.48
CA LEU A 240 18.39 -1.45 -10.60
C LEU A 240 18.34 -2.93 -10.18
N ALA A 241 18.56 -3.87 -11.11
CA ALA A 241 18.65 -5.29 -10.79
C ALA A 241 19.75 -5.56 -9.75
N ASN A 242 20.95 -5.00 -9.95
CA ASN A 242 22.06 -5.17 -9.02
C ASN A 242 21.74 -4.60 -7.63
N GLU A 243 21.16 -3.41 -7.53
CA GLU A 243 20.77 -2.83 -6.24
C GLU A 243 19.66 -3.61 -5.54
N LEU A 244 18.70 -4.18 -6.29
CA LEU A 244 17.67 -5.03 -5.72
C LEU A 244 18.24 -6.35 -5.16
N GLN A 245 19.28 -6.90 -5.78
CA GLN A 245 19.93 -8.14 -5.34
C GLN A 245 20.80 -7.98 -4.09
N LYS A 246 21.33 -6.77 -3.82
CA LYS A 246 22.11 -6.52 -2.59
C LYS A 246 21.29 -6.65 -1.31
N ASN A 247 19.97 -6.44 -1.42
CA ASN A 247 19.02 -6.46 -0.30
C ASN A 247 18.05 -7.66 -0.40
N HIS A 248 18.53 -8.78 -0.95
CA HIS A 248 17.76 -10.00 -1.17
C HIS A 248 18.31 -11.17 -0.37
#